data_AF-A0AA92V5E0-F1
#
_entry.id   AF-A0AA92V5E0-F1
#
_cell.length_a   1.000
_cell.length_b   1.000
_cell.length_c   1.000
_cell.angle_alpha   90.00
_cell.angle_beta   90.00
_cell.angle_gamma   90.00
#
_symmetry.space_group_name_H-M   'P 1'
#
loop_
_entity.id
_entity.type
_entity.pdbx_description
1 polymer ?
#
loop_
_entity_poly.entity_id
_entity_poly.type
_entity_poly.pdbx_seq_one_letter_code
_entity_poly.pdbx_strand_id
1 'polypeptide(L)'
;MKFTITRINKQNKLMVSSKTVERFLERIAKDDAKLSVTNFRMSVPLMEADYQYYKGVKEWLHVYPAAEFNKDESGNLVFQKSNGLVMLHFINLMSDQEKDAVKKTVSLLPMTFAAFEGADGRSLIVLVSICNEEGKIPTKEADATYSTSLPTNR
;
A
#
# COMPACT_ATOMS: atom_id res chain seq x y z
N MET A 1 4.66 -10.81 -7.19
CA MET A 1 4.10 -10.42 -5.86
C MET A 1 2.61 -10.14 -6.02
N LYS A 2 1.79 -10.31 -4.98
CA LYS A 2 0.36 -9.95 -5.02
C LYS A 2 -0.02 -9.10 -3.82
N PHE A 3 -0.95 -8.19 -4.02
CA PHE A 3 -1.66 -7.52 -2.93
C PHE A 3 -2.93 -8.28 -2.58
N THR A 4 -3.21 -8.33 -1.28
CA THR A 4 -4.53 -8.72 -0.81
C THR A 4 -5.44 -7.51 -0.86
N ILE A 5 -6.65 -7.70 -1.39
CA ILE A 5 -7.68 -6.68 -1.42
C ILE A 5 -8.88 -7.22 -0.66
N THR A 6 -9.39 -6.43 0.29
CA THR A 6 -10.57 -6.77 1.06
C THR A 6 -11.67 -5.74 0.90
N ARG A 7 -12.91 -6.19 1.02
CA ARG A 7 -14.08 -5.30 1.08
C ARG A 7 -15.20 -5.98 1.85
N ILE A 8 -16.10 -5.19 2.41
CA ILE A 8 -17.37 -5.69 2.93
C ILE A 8 -18.41 -5.68 1.79
N ASN A 9 -19.11 -6.78 1.58
CA ASN A 9 -20.20 -6.83 0.60
C ASN A 9 -21.53 -6.34 1.19
N LYS A 10 -22.58 -6.27 0.35
CA LYS A 10 -23.91 -5.81 0.78
C LYS A 10 -24.54 -6.68 1.88
N GLN A 11 -24.09 -7.93 2.03
CA GLN A 11 -24.51 -8.86 3.08
C GLN A 11 -23.63 -8.76 4.33
N ASN A 12 -22.84 -7.70 4.49
CA ASN A 12 -21.91 -7.48 5.59
C ASN A 12 -20.85 -8.59 5.75
N LYS A 13 -20.52 -9.31 4.67
CA LYS A 13 -19.49 -10.36 4.68
C LYS A 13 -18.18 -9.82 4.11
N LEU A 14 -17.08 -10.16 4.79
CA LEU A 14 -15.73 -9.93 4.29
C LEU A 14 -15.51 -10.71 2.99
N MET A 15 -15.11 -10.00 1.95
CA MET A 15 -14.65 -10.56 0.68
C MET A 15 -13.15 -10.32 0.57
N VAL A 16 -12.41 -11.35 0.19
CA VAL A 16 -10.96 -11.31 -0.01
C VAL A 16 -10.66 -11.66 -1.46
N SER A 17 -9.82 -10.87 -2.11
CA SER A 17 -9.29 -11.17 -3.44
C SER A 17 -7.81 -10.81 -3.47
N SER A 18 -7.11 -11.24 -4.52
CA SER A 18 -5.71 -10.87 -4.76
C SER A 18 -5.53 -10.31 -6.16
N LYS A 19 -4.56 -9.40 -6.30
CA LYS A 19 -4.16 -8.84 -7.59
C LYS A 19 -2.65 -8.77 -7.67
N THR A 20 -2.07 -8.98 -8.85
CA THR A 20 -0.64 -8.68 -9.03
C THR A 20 -0.40 -7.19 -8.81
N VAL A 21 0.77 -6.86 -8.29
CA VAL A 21 1.11 -5.48 -7.93
C VAL A 21 1.04 -4.57 -9.15
N GLU A 22 1.57 -5.03 -10.29
CA GLU A 22 1.60 -4.29 -11.55
C GLU A 22 0.18 -3.95 -12.02
N ARG A 23 -0.71 -4.95 -12.04
CA ARG A 23 -2.13 -4.75 -12.40
C ARG A 23 -2.88 -3.87 -11.40
N PHE A 24 -2.44 -3.83 -10.14
CA PHE A 24 -3.01 -2.92 -9.17
C PHE A 24 -2.56 -1.47 -9.45
N LEU A 25 -1.27 -1.25 -9.66
CA LEU A 25 -0.69 0.05 -10.01
C LEU A 25 -1.30 0.63 -11.29
N GLU A 26 -1.41 -0.18 -12.36
CA GLU A 26 -2.10 0.20 -13.60
C GLU A 26 -3.55 0.63 -13.39
N ARG A 27 -4.23 0.00 -12.42
CA ARG A 27 -5.63 0.33 -12.12
C ARG A 27 -5.73 1.65 -11.36
N ILE A 28 -4.90 1.88 -10.35
CA ILE A 28 -4.96 3.14 -9.57
C ILE A 28 -4.45 4.35 -10.37
N ALA A 29 -3.68 4.12 -11.43
CA ALA A 29 -3.27 5.17 -12.36
C ALA A 29 -4.41 5.71 -13.24
N LYS A 30 -5.51 4.97 -13.37
CA LYS A 30 -6.70 5.38 -14.13
C LYS A 30 -7.80 5.74 -13.14
N ASP A 31 -8.11 7.03 -13.01
CA ASP A 31 -9.22 7.46 -12.14
C ASP A 31 -10.56 7.16 -12.82
N ASP A 32 -11.09 5.96 -12.55
CA ASP A 32 -12.43 5.53 -12.95
C ASP A 32 -13.45 5.60 -11.79
N ALA A 33 -13.02 6.11 -10.63
CA ALA A 33 -13.69 5.90 -9.35
C ALA A 33 -14.83 6.89 -9.08
N LYS A 34 -15.45 7.44 -10.13
CA LYS A 34 -16.55 8.43 -10.06
C LYS A 34 -16.24 9.60 -9.11
N LEU A 35 -15.03 10.14 -9.19
CA LEU A 35 -14.55 11.25 -8.34
C LEU A 35 -14.49 10.93 -6.83
N SER A 36 -14.53 9.66 -6.42
CA SER A 36 -14.51 9.29 -4.99
C SER A 36 -13.22 9.75 -4.28
N VAL A 37 -12.05 9.57 -4.90
CA VAL A 37 -10.77 10.05 -4.38
C VAL A 37 -10.73 11.57 -4.37
N THR A 38 -11.17 12.22 -5.45
CA THR A 38 -11.26 13.70 -5.53
C THR A 38 -12.12 14.27 -4.41
N ASN A 39 -13.32 13.73 -4.19
CA ASN A 39 -14.21 14.16 -3.11
C ASN A 39 -13.60 13.93 -1.73
N PHE A 40 -12.85 12.84 -1.55
CA PHE A 40 -12.13 12.59 -0.30
C PHE A 40 -11.04 13.64 -0.08
N ARG A 41 -10.20 13.92 -1.08
CA ARG A 41 -9.16 14.96 -1.01
C ARG A 41 -9.72 16.34 -0.67
N MET A 42 -10.87 16.70 -1.26
CA MET A 42 -11.54 17.97 -0.94
C MET A 42 -12.06 18.03 0.50
N SER A 43 -12.41 16.87 1.09
CA SER A 43 -12.89 16.80 2.47
C SER A 43 -11.77 16.80 3.51
N VAL A 44 -10.60 16.23 3.20
CA VAL A 44 -9.47 16.07 4.13
C VAL A 44 -9.09 17.36 4.87
N PRO A 45 -8.99 18.55 4.23
CA PRO A 45 -8.70 19.80 4.93
C PRO A 45 -9.74 20.22 5.97
N LEU A 46 -10.97 19.71 5.86
CA LEU A 46 -12.12 20.06 6.71
C LEU A 46 -12.42 18.99 7.76
N MET A 47 -11.68 17.89 7.78
CA MET A 47 -11.90 16.80 8.72
C MET A 47 -11.22 17.09 10.06
N GLU A 48 -11.99 17.03 11.14
CA GLU A 48 -11.48 17.05 12.52
C GLU A 48 -11.30 15.65 13.11
N ALA A 49 -11.93 14.64 12.48
CA ALA A 49 -11.88 13.24 12.89
C ALA A 49 -11.01 12.41 11.91
N ASP A 50 -10.57 11.25 12.38
CA ASP A 50 -9.78 10.31 11.58
C ASP A 50 -10.44 9.92 10.26
N TYR A 51 -9.62 9.57 9.26
CA TYR A 51 -10.09 9.15 7.94
C TYR A 51 -11.05 7.95 7.98
N GLN A 52 -10.95 7.07 8.97
CA GLN A 52 -11.85 5.91 9.15
C GLN A 52 -13.34 6.29 9.24
N TYR A 53 -13.64 7.52 9.66
CA TYR A 53 -15.01 8.03 9.78
C TYR A 53 -15.54 8.66 8.49
N TYR A 54 -14.68 8.84 7.46
CA TYR A 54 -15.14 9.32 6.18
C TYR A 54 -16.15 8.35 5.56
N LYS A 55 -17.33 8.87 5.18
CA LYS A 55 -18.46 8.07 4.68
C LYS A 55 -18.10 7.08 3.57
N GLY A 56 -17.16 7.46 2.69
CA GLY A 56 -16.73 6.64 1.56
C GLY A 56 -15.82 5.47 1.93
N VAL A 57 -15.13 5.50 3.07
CA VAL A 57 -14.16 4.45 3.45
C VAL A 57 -14.81 3.08 3.52
N LYS A 58 -16.06 2.99 3.99
CA LYS A 58 -16.82 1.72 4.06
C LYS A 58 -17.07 1.09 2.69
N GLU A 59 -17.10 1.90 1.63
CA GLU A 59 -17.36 1.45 0.26
C GLU A 59 -16.07 1.12 -0.51
N TRP A 60 -14.92 1.49 0.04
CA TRP A 60 -13.63 1.36 -0.64
C TRP A 60 -13.05 -0.05 -0.52
N LEU A 61 -12.25 -0.38 -1.53
CA LEU A 61 -11.37 -1.54 -1.49
C LEU A 61 -10.22 -1.24 -0.52
N HIS A 62 -10.05 -2.07 0.50
CA HIS A 62 -8.93 -1.99 1.42
C HIS A 62 -7.81 -2.89 0.93
N VAL A 63 -6.58 -2.39 0.93
CA VAL A 63 -5.44 -3.07 0.32
C VAL A 63 -4.40 -3.37 1.39
N TYR A 64 -3.92 -4.61 1.42
CA TYR A 64 -2.77 -5.02 2.24
C TYR A 64 -1.57 -5.16 1.30
N PRO A 65 -0.68 -4.16 1.25
CA PRO A 65 0.38 -4.11 0.24
C PRO A 65 1.59 -4.99 0.58
N ALA A 66 1.81 -5.34 1.86
CA ALA A 66 3.00 -6.07 2.33
C ALA A 66 2.77 -7.58 2.57
N ALA A 67 1.54 -8.07 2.40
CA ALA A 67 1.20 -9.43 2.77
C ALA A 67 0.08 -10.03 1.91
N GLU A 68 0.20 -11.35 1.70
CA GLU A 68 -0.84 -12.17 1.12
C GLU A 68 -1.67 -12.80 2.26
N PHE A 69 -2.98 -12.58 2.21
CA PHE A 69 -3.95 -13.17 3.12
C PHE A 69 -4.95 -14.03 2.36
N ASN A 70 -5.53 -14.98 3.08
CA ASN A 70 -6.69 -15.75 2.62
C ASN A 70 -7.82 -15.66 3.65
N LYS A 71 -8.95 -16.29 3.34
CA LYS A 71 -10.10 -16.40 4.22
C LYS A 71 -10.22 -17.84 4.73
N ASP A 72 -10.39 -18.03 6.03
CA ASP A 72 -10.68 -19.35 6.60
C ASP A 72 -12.18 -19.72 6.45
N GLU A 73 -12.54 -20.92 6.91
CA GLU A 73 -13.92 -21.43 6.87
C GLU A 73 -14.90 -20.59 7.71
N SER A 74 -14.42 -20.01 8.81
CA SER A 74 -15.20 -19.12 9.68
C SER A 74 -15.36 -17.71 9.09
N GLY A 75 -14.59 -17.42 8.05
CA GLY A 75 -14.61 -16.19 7.31
C GLY A 75 -13.68 -15.09 7.82
N ASN A 76 -12.71 -15.45 8.65
CA ASN A 76 -11.68 -14.55 9.15
C ASN A 76 -10.54 -14.41 8.15
N LEU A 77 -9.86 -13.25 8.21
CA LEU A 77 -8.67 -13.00 7.41
C LEU A 77 -7.47 -13.69 8.06
N VAL A 78 -6.80 -14.57 7.32
CA VAL A 78 -5.65 -15.35 7.81
C VAL A 78 -4.42 -15.02 6.99
N PHE A 79 -3.35 -14.62 7.69
CA PHE A 79 -2.05 -14.34 7.08
C PHE A 79 -1.49 -15.61 6.42
N GLN A 80 -0.99 -15.48 5.19
CA GLN A 80 -0.35 -16.58 4.48
C GLN A 80 1.17 -16.40 4.44
N LYS A 81 1.62 -15.24 3.94
CA LYS A 81 3.03 -14.94 3.78
C LYS A 81 3.27 -13.45 3.55
N SER A 82 4.48 -13.00 3.86
CA SER A 82 5.01 -11.74 3.33
C SER A 82 5.15 -11.87 1.81
N ASN A 83 4.83 -10.80 1.09
CA ASN A 83 5.00 -10.74 -0.35
C ASN A 83 6.33 -10.08 -0.77
N GLY A 84 7.21 -9.76 0.19
CA GLY A 84 8.52 -9.16 -0.06
C GLY A 84 8.49 -7.64 -0.19
N LEU A 85 7.38 -6.98 0.17
CA LEU A 85 7.27 -5.53 0.17
C LEU A 85 7.08 -4.99 1.59
N VAL A 86 7.63 -3.80 1.82
CA VAL A 86 7.35 -2.95 2.99
C VAL A 86 6.70 -1.68 2.48
N MET A 87 5.67 -1.21 3.19
CA MET A 87 5.03 0.07 2.92
C MET A 87 5.57 1.12 3.89
N LEU A 88 6.21 2.15 3.34
CA LEU A 88 6.52 3.38 4.06
C LEU A 88 5.43 4.41 3.74
N HIS A 89 4.87 5.03 4.77
CA HIS A 89 3.82 6.03 4.65
C HIS A 89 4.34 7.37 5.16
N PHE A 90 4.61 8.28 4.24
CA PHE A 90 4.99 9.66 4.54
C PHE A 90 3.72 10.49 4.61
N ILE A 91 3.47 11.15 5.73
CA ILE A 91 2.27 11.94 5.99
C ILE A 91 2.59 13.43 6.11
N ASN A 92 1.56 14.27 6.09
CA ASN A 92 1.66 15.72 6.29
C ASN A 92 2.52 16.44 5.22
N LEU A 93 2.42 15.97 3.97
CA LEU A 93 3.02 16.64 2.80
C LEU A 93 1.99 17.62 2.25
N MET A 94 2.16 18.90 2.56
CA MET A 94 1.13 19.93 2.36
C MET A 94 1.25 20.64 1.01
N SER A 95 2.36 20.44 0.30
CA SER A 95 2.63 21.03 -1.01
C SER A 95 3.08 19.99 -2.04
N ASP A 96 2.86 20.29 -3.32
CA ASP A 96 3.38 19.45 -4.41
C ASP A 96 4.91 19.42 -4.41
N GLN A 97 5.56 20.51 -3.99
CA GLN A 97 7.02 20.58 -3.86
C GLN A 97 7.57 19.59 -2.83
N GLU A 98 6.93 19.46 -1.66
CA GLU A 98 7.31 18.47 -0.64
C GLU A 98 7.13 17.04 -1.17
N LYS A 99 5.98 16.76 -1.82
CA LYS A 99 5.71 15.45 -2.42
C LYS A 99 6.74 15.10 -3.49
N ASP A 100 7.08 16.04 -4.36
CA ASP A 100 8.02 15.81 -5.46
C ASP A 100 9.46 15.67 -4.96
N ALA A 101 9.84 16.38 -3.89
CA ALA A 101 11.12 16.19 -3.24
C ALA A 101 11.26 14.77 -2.66
N VAL A 102 10.23 14.28 -1.96
CA VAL A 102 10.24 12.91 -1.42
C VAL A 102 10.25 11.89 -2.56
N LYS A 103 9.41 12.04 -3.60
CA LYS A 103 9.41 11.17 -4.79
C LYS A 103 10.79 11.10 -5.44
N LYS A 104 11.46 12.25 -5.61
CA LYS A 104 12.82 12.31 -6.16
C LYS A 104 13.79 11.53 -5.29
N THR A 105 13.80 11.76 -3.97
CA THR A 105 14.68 11.05 -3.05
C THR A 105 14.46 9.54 -3.08
N VAL A 106 13.21 9.08 -2.99
CA VAL A 106 12.94 7.64 -2.95
C VAL A 106 13.18 6.97 -4.31
N SER A 107 13.05 7.69 -5.42
CA SER A 107 13.39 7.17 -6.76
C SER A 107 14.88 6.83 -6.93
N LEU A 108 15.75 7.41 -6.10
CA LEU A 108 17.19 7.13 -6.09
C LEU A 108 17.56 5.90 -5.24
N LEU A 109 16.64 5.38 -4.43
CA LEU A 109 16.90 4.23 -3.57
C LEU A 109 16.71 2.93 -4.38
N PRO A 110 17.74 2.06 -4.47
CA PRO A 110 17.67 0.83 -5.28
C PRO A 110 16.54 -0.13 -4.91
N MET A 111 16.07 -0.07 -3.65
CA MET A 111 15.01 -0.95 -3.15
C MET A 111 13.60 -0.37 -3.34
N THR A 112 13.46 0.86 -3.82
CA THR A 112 12.14 1.44 -4.08
C THR A 112 11.48 0.73 -5.25
N PHE A 113 10.39 0.03 -4.97
CA PHE A 113 9.57 -0.64 -5.97
C PHE A 113 8.60 0.31 -6.66
N ALA A 114 7.90 1.14 -5.88
CA ALA A 114 6.98 2.14 -6.40
C ALA A 114 6.77 3.27 -5.38
N ALA A 115 6.51 4.48 -5.87
CA ALA A 115 6.11 5.62 -5.05
C ALA A 115 4.92 6.32 -5.69
N PHE A 116 3.85 6.55 -4.93
CA PHE A 116 2.64 7.21 -5.42
C PHE A 116 1.94 7.99 -4.32
N GLU A 117 1.16 8.98 -4.72
CA GLU A 117 0.41 9.83 -3.80
C GLU A 117 -0.73 9.05 -3.14
N GLY A 118 -0.91 9.25 -1.83
CA GLY A 118 -2.02 8.70 -1.09
C GLY A 118 -3.36 9.26 -1.57
N ALA A 119 -4.44 8.55 -1.21
CA ALA A 119 -5.79 8.99 -1.56
C ALA A 119 -6.12 10.36 -0.95
N ASP A 120 -5.53 10.72 0.19
CA ASP A 120 -5.76 11.98 0.91
C ASP A 120 -5.11 13.20 0.25
N GLY A 121 -4.20 12.99 -0.71
CA GLY A 121 -3.46 14.06 -1.39
C GLY A 121 -2.41 14.76 -0.53
N ARG A 122 -2.24 14.30 0.72
CA ARG A 122 -1.30 14.85 1.73
C ARG A 122 -0.30 13.82 2.23
N SER A 123 -0.25 12.66 1.57
CA SER A 123 0.67 11.60 1.90
C SER A 123 1.30 10.99 0.65
N LEU A 124 2.45 10.36 0.84
CA LEU A 124 3.13 9.56 -0.16
C LEU A 124 3.29 8.12 0.36
N ILE A 125 2.83 7.17 -0.44
CA ILE A 125 3.03 5.74 -0.21
C ILE A 125 4.25 5.31 -1.01
N VAL A 126 5.23 4.72 -0.32
CA VAL A 126 6.44 4.19 -0.92
C VAL A 126 6.53 2.71 -0.60
N LEU A 127 6.57 1.90 -1.65
CA LEU A 127 6.72 0.46 -1.56
C LEU A 127 8.19 0.12 -1.75
N VAL A 128 8.76 -0.60 -0.80
CA VAL A 128 10.16 -1.00 -0.78
C VAL A 128 10.24 -2.52 -0.87
N SER A 129 10.98 -3.03 -1.85
CA SER A 129 11.29 -4.46 -1.96
C SER A 129 12.31 -4.85 -0.91
N ILE A 130 12.05 -5.94 -0.20
CA ILE A 130 12.97 -6.51 0.79
C ILE A 130 13.39 -7.92 0.40
N CYS A 131 14.69 -8.17 0.47
CA CYS A 131 15.29 -9.47 0.30
C CYS A 131 16.59 -9.57 1.11
N ASN A 132 17.00 -10.80 1.41
CA ASN A 132 18.34 -11.08 1.93
C ASN A 132 19.39 -11.01 0.81
N GLU A 133 20.67 -11.20 1.16
CA GLU A 133 21.80 -11.22 0.21
C GLU A 133 21.62 -12.21 -0.96
N GLU A 134 20.87 -13.30 -0.75
CA GLU A 134 20.55 -14.29 -1.78
C GLU A 134 19.33 -13.92 -2.64
N GLY A 135 18.73 -12.74 -2.43
CA GLY A 135 17.53 -12.30 -3.14
C GLY A 135 16.23 -12.96 -2.65
N LYS A 136 16.24 -13.64 -1.50
CA LYS A 136 15.06 -14.30 -0.91
C LYS A 136 14.33 -13.39 0.06
N ILE A 137 13.01 -13.51 0.10
CA ILE A 137 12.15 -12.76 1.04
C ILE A 137 12.35 -13.33 2.46
N PRO A 138 12.67 -12.50 3.46
CA PRO A 138 12.74 -12.93 4.86
C PRO A 138 11.40 -13.54 5.33
N THR A 139 11.46 -14.71 5.96
CA THR A 139 10.25 -15.40 6.49
C THR A 139 10.20 -15.43 8.01
N LYS A 140 11.36 -15.23 8.65
CA LYS A 140 11.53 -15.13 10.10
C LYS A 140 12.28 -13.84 10.42
N GLU A 141 12.16 -13.39 11.66
CA GLU A 141 12.86 -12.19 12.15
C GLU A 141 14.39 -12.31 12.00
N ALA A 142 14.96 -13.48 12.31
CA ALA A 142 16.39 -13.75 12.14
C ALA A 142 16.87 -13.61 10.68
N ASP A 143 16.00 -13.84 9.70
CA ASP A 143 16.33 -13.69 8.27
C ASP A 143 16.42 -12.20 7.87
N ALA A 144 15.77 -11.31 8.63
CA ALA A 144 15.73 -9.87 8.36
C ALA A 144 16.95 -9.12 8.92
N THR A 145 17.67 -9.68 9.89
CA THR A 145 18.85 -9.06 10.52
C THR A 145 20.03 -8.89 9.56
N TYR A 146 20.08 -9.68 8.49
CA TYR A 146 21.15 -9.63 7.46
C TYR A 146 20.71 -8.90 6.17
N SER A 147 19.51 -8.33 6.11
CA SER A 147 18.92 -7.72 4.91
C SER A 147 19.41 -6.29 4.62
N THR A 148 20.23 -5.68 5.48
CA THR A 148 20.73 -4.30 5.31
C THR A 148 21.91 -4.15 4.35
N SER A 149 22.47 -5.24 3.85
CA SER A 149 23.39 -5.17 2.71
C SER A 149 22.56 -4.86 1.46
N LEU A 150 22.64 -3.61 1.01
CA LEU A 150 22.19 -3.18 -0.32
C LEU A 150 22.53 -4.28 -1.34
N PRO A 151 21.62 -4.65 -2.26
CA PRO A 151 22.02 -5.45 -3.41
C PRO A 151 23.03 -4.65 -4.22
N THR A 152 24.31 -4.79 -3.89
CA THR A 152 25.42 -4.42 -4.74
C THR A 152 25.46 -5.44 -5.86
N ASN A 153 24.89 -5.11 -7.02
CA ASN A 153 25.65 -5.05 -8.27
C ASN A 153 24.82 -4.88 -9.56
N ARG A 154 25.49 -4.19 -10.49
CA ARG A 154 25.34 -4.13 -11.97
C ARG A 154 24.42 -3.09 -12.58
#